data_AF-A0A7C3QBD2-F1
#
_entry.id   AF-A0A7C3QBD2-F1
#
_cell.length_a   1.000
_cell.length_b   1.000
_cell.length_c   1.000
_cell.angle_alpha   90.00
_cell.angle_beta   90.00
_cell.angle_gamma   90.00
#
_symmetry.space_group_name_H-M   'P 1'
#
loop_
_entity.id
_entity.type
_entity.pdbx_description
1 polymer ?
#
loop_
_entity_poly.entity_id
_entity_poly.type
_entity_poly.pdbx_seq_one_letter_code
_entity_poly.pdbx_strand_id
1 'polypeptide(L)'
;MKPNSPQKSSPFSLLVSSGTLPAESFEAAGQTAAANNLPLSQVLMREYGLSRAVLLQALADYYKCPFVEYDERLPIPPELLTTGISTDKLRAEGWFPIIKEKDGSIVIACTNPAAPDLPAQVETYFGSEPYVFQVCLPDDITWFTDDFLNAKPGELIGTERTDNAFWRNTMAQWRTLLACYRTDMAKTRTALALTRAGLALVTITFAYFRIHKEASPIGLSSSIMLIGSILAIIGLPAYLQIHWSRLKPPGGLTLMEVTSAALLFLENFHFVDGPQLKTSTRPTMLGRLSDFLAEFCTIYYYPAPASRERTHLVRERNVLAAQRTIAACNRTIYARARTGLSFTRTGISFMSIGIGLIIYFGIGMDIIFYGTLIIIGLLLAIDGILWYIPAYRQQADFSKLGTRFRLQVKKSP
;
A
#
# COMPACT_ATOMS: atom_id res chain seq x y z
N MET A 1 13.18 -18.43 61.45
CA MET A 1 12.64 -17.11 61.06
C MET A 1 13.80 -16.25 60.59
N LYS A 2 13.98 -16.12 59.27
CA LYS A 2 14.88 -15.11 58.69
C LYS A 2 14.06 -13.81 58.52
N PRO A 3 14.63 -12.64 58.81
CA PRO A 3 13.89 -11.38 58.72
C PRO A 3 13.60 -11.06 57.26
N ASN A 4 12.33 -10.74 56.97
CA ASN A 4 11.91 -10.15 55.70
C ASN A 4 12.67 -8.83 55.52
N SER A 5 13.56 -8.80 54.53
CA SER A 5 14.03 -7.55 53.94
C SER A 5 12.81 -6.78 53.43
N PRO A 6 12.77 -5.44 53.56
CA PRO A 6 11.69 -4.65 52.97
C PRO A 6 11.80 -4.81 51.46
N GLN A 7 10.98 -5.70 50.89
CA GLN A 7 10.75 -5.79 49.46
C GLN A 7 10.37 -4.38 49.03
N LYS A 8 11.26 -3.68 48.30
CA LYS A 8 10.94 -2.37 47.72
C LYS A 8 9.60 -2.54 47.01
N SER A 9 8.56 -1.93 47.57
CA SER A 9 7.20 -2.09 47.09
C SER A 9 7.19 -1.71 45.62
N SER A 10 7.03 -2.69 44.74
CA SER A 10 6.91 -2.41 43.32
C SER A 10 5.62 -1.60 43.10
N PRO A 11 5.61 -0.59 42.22
CA PRO A 11 4.41 0.23 41.97
C PRO A 11 3.17 -0.59 41.59
N PHE A 12 3.37 -1.77 41.02
CA PHE A 12 2.31 -2.70 40.60
C PHE A 12 2.00 -3.82 41.61
N SER A 13 2.61 -3.80 42.80
CA SER A 13 2.34 -4.81 43.85
C SER A 13 0.87 -4.81 44.31
N LEU A 14 0.18 -3.68 44.17
CA LEU A 14 -1.26 -3.55 44.44
C LEU A 14 -2.14 -4.39 43.49
N LEU A 15 -1.63 -4.78 42.31
CA LEU A 15 -2.33 -5.67 41.39
C LEU A 15 -2.36 -7.12 41.88
N VAL A 16 -1.36 -7.51 42.68
CA VAL A 16 -1.28 -8.83 43.30
C VAL A 16 -2.19 -8.88 44.53
N SER A 17 -2.19 -7.82 45.35
CA SER A 17 -3.04 -7.76 46.56
C SER A 17 -4.54 -7.62 46.25
N SER A 18 -4.89 -6.99 45.12
CA SER A 18 -6.28 -6.91 44.63
C SER A 18 -6.80 -8.20 43.98
N GLY A 19 -5.95 -9.21 43.80
CA GLY A 19 -6.30 -10.48 43.14
C GLY A 19 -6.44 -10.37 41.62
N THR A 20 -6.03 -9.25 41.01
CA THR A 20 -6.13 -9.03 39.56
C THR A 20 -5.08 -9.82 38.78
N LEU A 21 -3.92 -10.09 39.39
CA LEU A 21 -2.83 -10.85 38.79
C LEU A 21 -2.19 -11.81 39.83
N PRO A 22 -1.97 -13.10 39.50
CA PRO A 22 -1.30 -14.04 40.41
C PRO A 22 0.14 -13.63 40.70
N ALA A 23 0.63 -13.87 41.92
CA ALA A 23 2.00 -13.51 42.32
C ALA A 23 3.07 -14.15 41.41
N GLU A 24 2.87 -15.41 41.00
CA GLU A 24 3.77 -16.13 40.09
C GLU A 24 3.87 -15.45 38.72
N SER A 25 2.74 -15.00 38.17
CA SER A 25 2.66 -14.27 36.90
C SER A 25 3.36 -12.91 36.99
N PHE A 26 3.30 -12.25 38.14
CA PHE A 26 3.95 -10.96 38.36
C PHE A 26 5.48 -11.08 38.36
N GLU A 27 6.00 -12.09 39.06
CA GLU A 27 7.43 -12.35 39.09
C GLU A 27 7.98 -12.74 37.71
N ALA A 28 7.23 -13.57 36.97
CA ALA A 28 7.56 -13.92 35.59
C ALA A 28 7.58 -12.69 34.67
N ALA A 29 6.57 -11.81 34.76
CA ALA A 29 6.55 -10.55 34.00
C ALA A 29 7.76 -9.65 34.32
N GLY A 30 8.15 -9.58 35.60
CA GLY A 30 9.35 -8.85 36.04
C GLY A 30 10.65 -9.38 35.44
N GLN A 31 10.79 -10.71 35.35
CA GLN A 31 11.95 -11.34 34.72
C GLN A 31 12.00 -11.07 33.21
N THR A 32 10.86 -11.16 32.52
CA THR A 32 10.78 -10.87 31.08
C THR A 32 11.04 -9.40 30.77
N ALA A 33 10.56 -8.47 31.61
CA ALA A 33 10.83 -7.04 31.48
C ALA A 33 12.33 -6.75 31.60
N ALA A 34 12.98 -7.33 32.62
CA ALA A 34 14.41 -7.19 32.83
C ALA A 34 15.25 -7.81 31.70
N ALA A 35 14.86 -8.97 31.18
CA ALA A 35 15.56 -9.66 30.09
C ALA A 35 15.51 -8.89 28.77
N ASN A 36 14.40 -8.20 28.50
CA ASN A 36 14.18 -7.48 27.24
C ASN A 36 14.46 -5.96 27.32
N ASN A 37 14.86 -5.43 28.49
CA ASN A 37 14.97 -4.00 28.75
C ASN A 37 13.68 -3.22 28.40
N LEU A 38 12.52 -3.81 28.69
CA LEU A 38 11.21 -3.20 28.47
C LEU A 38 10.59 -2.75 29.81
N PRO A 39 9.80 -1.67 29.83
CA PRO A 39 9.07 -1.27 31.03
C PRO A 39 8.08 -2.38 31.47
N LEU A 40 8.02 -2.61 32.78
CA LEU A 40 7.17 -3.67 33.36
C LEU A 40 5.69 -3.51 32.98
N SER A 41 5.20 -2.27 32.89
CA SER A 41 3.85 -1.97 32.42
C SER A 41 3.57 -2.51 31.02
N GLN A 42 4.55 -2.43 30.11
CA GLN A 42 4.39 -2.91 28.73
C GLN A 42 4.35 -4.44 28.65
N VAL A 43 5.13 -5.13 29.47
CA VAL A 43 5.08 -6.60 29.56
C VAL A 43 3.75 -7.07 30.16
N LEU A 44 3.29 -6.41 31.22
CA LEU A 44 1.99 -6.68 31.85
C LEU A 44 0.82 -6.47 30.88
N MET A 45 0.90 -5.44 30.01
CA MET A 45 -0.08 -5.25 28.94
C MET A 45 0.05 -6.33 27.85
N ARG A 46 1.27 -6.61 27.38
CA ARG A 46 1.53 -7.45 26.20
C ARG A 46 1.29 -8.94 26.45
N GLU A 47 1.75 -9.47 27.58
CA GLU A 47 1.72 -10.91 27.86
C GLU A 47 0.52 -11.32 28.71
N TYR A 48 0.05 -10.43 29.58
CA TYR A 48 -1.03 -10.71 30.54
C TYR A 48 -2.34 -9.98 30.23
N GLY A 49 -2.37 -9.15 29.18
CA GLY A 49 -3.60 -8.52 28.67
C GLY A 49 -4.24 -7.50 29.62
N LEU A 50 -3.48 -6.96 30.58
CA LEU A 50 -3.99 -5.96 31.51
C LEU A 50 -4.32 -4.66 30.80
N SER A 51 -5.48 -4.07 31.13
CA SER A 51 -5.88 -2.79 30.57
C SER A 51 -5.05 -1.65 31.14
N ARG A 52 -4.80 -0.62 30.32
CA ARG A 52 -4.03 0.58 30.71
C ARG A 52 -4.64 1.28 31.92
N ALA A 53 -5.98 1.36 31.97
CA ALA A 53 -6.71 1.97 33.08
C ALA A 53 -6.43 1.26 34.42
N VAL A 54 -6.35 -0.07 34.43
CA VAL A 54 -6.04 -0.84 35.65
C VAL A 54 -4.61 -0.57 36.12
N LEU A 55 -3.66 -0.45 35.18
CA LEU A 55 -2.26 -0.12 35.49
C LEU A 55 -2.13 1.31 36.03
N LEU A 56 -2.77 2.29 35.39
CA LEU A 56 -2.78 3.68 35.84
C LEU A 56 -3.46 3.83 37.21
N GLN A 57 -4.57 3.12 37.44
CA GLN A 57 -5.24 3.11 38.74
C GLN A 57 -4.34 2.55 39.84
N ALA A 58 -3.65 1.43 39.57
CA ALA A 58 -2.70 0.85 40.53
C ALA A 58 -1.55 1.82 40.87
N LEU A 59 -1.06 2.58 39.88
CA LEU A 59 -0.05 3.60 40.11
C LEU A 59 -0.59 4.79 40.90
N ALA A 60 -1.81 5.26 40.59
CA ALA A 60 -2.49 6.32 41.32
C ALA A 60 -2.70 5.97 42.79
N ASP A 61 -3.13 4.74 43.06
CA ASP A 61 -3.35 4.22 44.42
C ASP A 61 -2.02 4.08 45.18
N TYR A 62 -0.94 3.67 44.50
CA TYR A 62 0.39 3.54 45.09
C TYR A 62 1.02 4.88 45.48
N TYR A 63 0.99 5.85 44.56
CA TYR A 63 1.59 7.17 44.76
C TYR A 63 0.66 8.18 45.42
N LYS A 64 -0.62 7.85 45.58
CA LYS A 64 -1.68 8.74 46.12
C LYS A 64 -1.80 10.05 45.34
N CYS A 65 -1.77 9.96 44.02
CA CYS A 65 -1.87 11.10 43.12
C CYS A 65 -2.84 10.77 41.96
N PRO A 66 -3.47 11.79 41.34
CA PRO A 66 -4.29 11.55 40.16
C PRO A 66 -3.43 10.99 39.02
N PHE A 67 -4.04 10.20 38.14
CA PHE A 67 -3.38 9.75 36.92
C PHE A 67 -3.84 10.58 35.71
N VAL A 68 -3.02 10.59 34.67
CA VAL A 68 -3.33 11.18 33.38
C VAL A 68 -2.97 10.22 32.26
N GLU A 69 -3.84 10.16 31.26
CA GLU A 69 -3.60 9.45 30.01
C GLU A 69 -3.37 10.47 28.90
N TYR A 70 -2.49 10.15 27.96
CA TYR A 70 -2.29 10.98 26.78
C TYR A 70 -3.58 11.06 25.94
N ASP A 71 -4.01 12.29 25.66
CA ASP A 71 -5.06 12.60 24.68
C ASP A 71 -4.58 13.70 23.73
N GLU A 72 -4.62 13.41 22.43
CA GLU A 72 -4.29 14.33 21.34
C GLU A 72 -5.15 15.61 21.35
N ARG A 73 -6.31 15.58 22.00
CA ARG A 73 -7.24 16.72 22.04
C ARG A 73 -6.92 17.71 23.15
N LEU A 74 -5.97 17.39 24.04
CA LEU A 74 -5.62 18.28 25.14
C LEU A 74 -4.96 19.55 24.58
N PRO A 75 -5.52 20.74 24.86
CA PRO A 75 -4.93 21.99 24.42
C PRO A 75 -3.78 22.35 25.37
N ILE A 76 -2.56 21.91 25.03
CA ILE A 76 -1.36 22.25 25.80
C ILE A 76 -0.99 23.71 25.53
N PRO A 77 -0.94 24.59 26.55
CA PRO A 77 -0.60 25.99 26.35
C PRO A 77 0.79 26.14 25.73
N PRO A 78 0.95 26.92 24.63
CA PRO A 78 2.23 27.06 23.95
C PRO A 78 3.32 27.70 24.83
N GLU A 79 2.91 28.46 25.85
CA GLU A 79 3.80 29.05 26.86
C GLU A 79 4.60 27.99 27.63
N LEU A 80 4.04 26.80 27.84
CA LEU A 80 4.72 25.69 28.54
C LEU A 80 5.76 24.98 27.66
N LEU A 81 5.69 25.19 26.34
CA LEU A 81 6.53 24.52 25.34
C LEU A 81 7.66 25.43 24.82
N THR A 82 7.55 26.75 25.00
CA THR A 82 8.54 27.75 24.54
C THR A 82 9.85 27.78 25.34
N THR A 83 9.95 27.07 26.46
CA THR A 83 11.11 27.06 27.37
C THR A 83 12.35 26.34 26.83
N GLY A 84 12.34 25.87 25.57
CA GLY A 84 13.51 25.25 24.93
C GLY A 84 13.86 23.86 25.47
N ILE A 85 12.86 23.16 26.00
CA ILE A 85 13.03 21.82 26.58
C ILE A 85 13.23 20.80 25.45
N SER A 86 14.33 20.05 25.50
CA SER A 86 14.61 18.99 24.51
C SER A 86 13.81 17.71 24.79
N THR A 87 13.29 17.08 23.74
CA THR A 87 12.54 15.81 23.79
C THR A 87 13.31 14.69 24.51
N ASP A 88 14.60 14.53 24.21
CA ASP A 88 15.44 13.47 24.78
C ASP A 88 15.58 13.58 26.31
N LYS A 89 15.62 14.82 26.84
CA LYS A 89 15.68 15.05 28.28
C LYS A 89 14.37 14.70 28.97
N LEU A 90 13.23 15.14 28.43
CA LEU A 90 11.92 14.82 29.03
C LEU A 90 11.64 13.31 29.05
N ARG A 91 12.09 12.59 28.02
CA ARG A 91 11.99 11.12 27.98
C ARG A 91 12.90 10.46 29.01
N ALA A 92 14.10 10.98 29.22
CA ALA A 92 15.05 10.45 30.21
C ALA A 92 14.64 10.76 31.66
N GLU A 93 14.13 11.97 31.89
CA GLU A 93 13.70 12.47 33.20
C GLU A 93 12.27 11.99 33.54
N GLY A 94 11.48 11.62 32.53
CA GLY A 94 10.19 10.97 32.72
C GLY A 94 9.11 11.90 33.26
N TRP A 95 9.05 13.14 32.75
CA TRP A 95 7.96 14.09 33.03
C TRP A 95 7.57 14.94 31.80
N PHE A 96 6.37 15.54 31.80
CA PHE A 96 5.87 16.43 30.74
C PHE A 96 4.81 17.44 31.26
N PRO A 97 4.89 18.73 30.90
CA PRO A 97 3.90 19.74 31.32
C PRO A 97 2.62 19.70 30.47
N ILE A 98 1.44 19.58 31.08
CA ILE A 98 0.17 19.37 30.36
C ILE A 98 -0.65 20.65 30.24
N ILE A 99 -0.99 21.27 31.37
CA ILE A 99 -1.89 22.43 31.40
C ILE A 99 -1.50 23.37 32.53
N LYS A 100 -1.74 24.67 32.30
CA LYS A 100 -1.74 25.68 33.36
C LYS A 100 -3.19 25.95 33.73
N GLU A 101 -3.56 25.63 34.97
CA GLU A 101 -4.90 25.89 35.49
C GLU A 101 -5.11 27.40 35.72
N LYS A 102 -6.39 27.80 35.82
CA LYS A 102 -6.75 29.21 36.04
C LYS A 102 -6.21 29.79 37.35
N ASP A 103 -5.92 28.91 38.32
CA ASP A 103 -5.41 29.25 39.64
C ASP A 103 -3.87 29.44 39.64
N GLY A 104 -3.23 29.28 38.48
CA GLY A 104 -1.78 29.42 38.31
C GLY A 104 -0.99 28.12 38.58
N SER A 105 -1.65 27.02 38.91
CA SER A 105 -1.04 25.70 39.05
C SER A 105 -0.68 25.08 37.71
N ILE A 106 0.53 24.52 37.60
CA ILE A 106 0.95 23.74 36.43
C ILE A 106 0.77 22.25 36.74
N VAL A 107 0.00 21.58 35.89
CA VAL A 107 -0.18 20.12 35.94
C VAL A 107 0.93 19.45 35.15
N ILE A 108 1.62 18.52 35.79
CA ILE A 108 2.79 17.83 35.24
C ILE A 108 2.53 16.33 35.23
N ALA A 109 2.53 15.74 34.04
CA ALA A 109 2.56 14.29 33.87
C ALA A 109 3.95 13.78 34.28
N CYS A 110 4.02 12.73 35.08
CA CYS A 110 5.28 12.11 35.46
C CYS A 110 5.16 10.59 35.58
N THR A 111 6.26 9.88 35.35
CA THR A 111 6.32 8.42 35.54
C THR A 111 6.52 8.03 36.99
N ASN A 112 7.26 8.82 37.76
CA ASN A 112 7.57 8.58 39.16
C ASN A 112 7.53 9.89 39.98
N PRO A 113 6.40 10.22 40.62
CA PRO A 113 6.22 11.46 41.39
C PRO A 113 7.01 11.45 42.70
N ALA A 114 7.46 10.28 43.17
CA ALA A 114 8.26 10.16 44.38
C ALA A 114 9.77 10.33 44.11
N ALA A 115 10.18 10.64 42.87
CA ALA A 115 11.57 10.91 42.54
C ALA A 115 12.02 12.22 43.22
N PRO A 116 13.12 12.21 44.02
CA PRO A 116 13.56 13.38 44.77
C PRO A 116 14.04 14.52 43.87
N ASP A 117 14.49 14.21 42.66
CA ASP A 117 15.07 15.20 41.73
C ASP A 117 14.02 15.91 40.87
N LEU A 118 12.82 15.33 40.76
CA LEU A 118 11.77 15.79 39.84
C LEU A 118 11.27 17.22 40.15
N PRO A 119 11.03 17.62 41.41
CA PRO A 119 10.63 19.00 41.72
C PRO A 119 11.70 20.02 41.32
N ALA A 120 12.98 19.72 41.57
CA ALA A 120 14.10 20.61 41.23
C ALA A 120 14.30 20.75 39.71
N GLN A 121 14.09 19.66 38.96
CA GLN A 121 14.12 19.66 37.50
C GLN A 121 13.02 20.54 36.92
N VAL A 122 11.78 20.39 37.41
CA VAL A 122 10.64 21.20 37.00
C VAL A 122 10.85 22.68 37.33
N GLU A 123 11.33 22.99 38.54
CA GLU A 123 11.59 24.35 39.01
C GLU A 123 12.63 25.08 38.15
N THR A 124 13.59 24.35 37.59
CA THR A 124 14.59 24.90 36.65
C THR A 124 13.93 25.50 35.40
N TYR A 125 12.79 24.96 34.96
CA TYR A 125 12.10 25.40 33.74
C TYR A 125 10.92 26.33 34.01
N PHE A 126 10.17 26.11 35.09
CA PHE A 126 8.90 26.79 35.36
C PHE A 126 8.91 27.66 36.63
N GLY A 127 10.03 27.78 37.34
CA GLY A 127 10.16 28.61 38.55
C GLY A 127 9.58 27.95 39.80
N SER A 128 9.07 28.73 40.75
CA SER A 128 8.47 28.22 42.00
C SER A 128 6.94 28.34 41.96
N GLU A 129 6.31 28.01 40.82
CA GLU A 129 4.85 27.97 40.69
C GLU A 129 4.26 26.72 41.41
N PRO A 130 2.99 26.75 41.85
CA PRO A 130 2.38 25.57 42.44
C PRO A 130 2.24 24.43 41.42
N TYR A 131 2.79 23.25 41.75
CA TYR A 131 2.79 22.09 40.85
C TYR A 131 1.80 21.01 41.30
N VAL A 132 1.06 20.46 40.35
CA VAL A 132 0.21 19.28 40.56
C VAL A 132 0.78 18.13 39.74
N PHE A 133 1.37 17.14 40.42
CA PHE A 133 1.91 15.96 39.77
C PHE A 133 0.81 14.93 39.51
N GLN A 134 0.71 14.50 38.26
CA GLN A 134 -0.17 13.43 37.82
C GLN A 134 0.66 12.27 37.27
N VAL A 135 0.33 11.05 37.67
CA VAL A 135 1.06 9.86 37.21
C VAL A 135 0.58 9.42 35.85
N CYS A 136 1.55 9.09 34.99
CA CYS A 136 1.30 8.50 33.69
C CYS A 136 2.26 7.33 33.44
N LEU A 137 2.00 6.56 32.40
CA LEU A 137 2.91 5.50 31.99
C LEU A 137 4.08 6.08 31.18
N PRO A 138 5.23 5.38 31.13
CA PRO A 138 6.38 5.83 30.34
C PRO A 138 6.03 6.14 28.88
N ASP A 139 5.10 5.36 28.30
CA ASP A 139 4.66 5.58 26.92
C ASP A 139 3.94 6.93 26.75
N ASP A 140 3.14 7.38 27.74
CA ASP A 140 2.40 8.65 27.64
C ASP A 140 3.35 9.84 27.45
N ILE A 141 4.48 9.84 28.16
CA ILE A 141 5.49 10.89 28.07
C ILE A 141 6.12 10.90 26.70
N THR A 142 6.45 9.72 26.15
CA THR A 142 6.94 9.64 24.77
C THR A 142 5.91 10.22 23.80
N TRP A 143 4.63 9.90 23.96
CA TRP A 143 3.57 10.41 23.09
C TRP A 143 3.35 11.91 23.21
N PHE A 144 3.39 12.47 24.42
CA PHE A 144 3.35 13.91 24.63
C PHE A 144 4.54 14.61 23.95
N THR A 145 5.76 14.06 24.09
CA THR A 145 6.94 14.64 23.43
C THR A 145 6.87 14.57 21.90
N ASP A 146 6.32 13.48 21.35
CA ASP A 146 6.16 13.30 19.91
C ASP A 146 5.19 14.34 19.31
N ASP A 147 4.05 14.53 19.96
CA ASP A 147 2.98 15.34 19.41
C ASP A 147 3.22 16.85 19.58
N PHE A 148 3.82 17.28 20.70
CA PHE A 148 3.85 18.70 21.09
C PHE A 148 5.22 19.40 20.98
N LEU A 149 6.36 18.70 20.94
CA LEU A 149 7.71 19.32 21.00
C LEU A 149 8.55 19.23 19.70
N ASN A 150 7.92 18.84 18.59
CA ASN A 150 8.51 18.54 17.27
C ASN A 150 9.15 17.15 17.18
N ALA A 151 8.36 16.18 16.72
CA ALA A 151 8.87 14.93 16.23
C ALA A 151 9.42 15.04 14.80
N LYS A 152 10.18 14.04 14.34
CA LYS A 152 10.71 14.04 12.96
C LYS A 152 9.53 14.04 11.96
N PRO A 153 9.68 14.60 10.74
CA PRO A 153 8.65 14.49 9.71
C PRO A 153 8.29 13.00 9.48
N GLY A 154 7.10 12.60 9.91
CA GLY A 154 6.67 11.19 9.96
C GLY A 154 6.14 10.71 11.32
N GLU A 155 6.43 11.43 12.42
CA GLU A 155 5.98 11.11 13.78
C GLU A 155 4.87 12.04 14.30
N LEU A 156 4.58 13.17 13.61
CA LEU A 156 3.44 14.02 13.94
C LEU A 156 2.12 13.34 13.49
N ILE A 157 1.24 13.07 14.45
CA ILE A 157 -0.02 12.34 14.22
C ILE A 157 -0.94 13.10 13.24
N GLY A 158 -0.92 14.45 13.29
CA GLY A 158 -1.64 15.31 12.35
C GLY A 158 -1.20 15.13 10.88
N THR A 159 0.12 15.11 10.63
CA THR A 159 0.67 14.92 9.28
C THR A 159 0.41 13.52 8.76
N GLU A 160 0.50 12.50 9.62
CA GLU A 160 0.18 11.14 9.22
C GLU A 160 -1.26 10.97 8.75
N ARG A 161 -2.21 11.66 9.38
CA ARG A 161 -3.64 11.58 8.99
C ARG A 161 -3.89 12.18 7.62
N THR A 162 -3.30 13.35 7.33
CA THR A 162 -3.40 14.00 6.02
C THR A 162 -2.70 13.20 4.95
N ASP A 163 -1.51 12.67 5.23
CA ASP A 163 -0.75 11.87 4.28
C ASP A 163 -1.46 10.55 3.98
N ASN A 164 -1.95 9.87 5.02
CA ASN A 164 -2.76 8.67 4.85
C ASN A 164 -4.05 8.94 4.04
N ALA A 165 -4.63 10.14 4.11
CA ALA A 165 -5.80 10.51 3.30
C ALA A 165 -5.41 10.81 1.85
N PHE A 166 -4.34 11.57 1.64
CA PHE A 166 -3.77 11.85 0.34
C PHE A 166 -3.46 10.56 -0.42
N TRP A 167 -2.74 9.63 0.21
CA TRP A 167 -2.37 8.34 -0.39
C TRP A 167 -3.57 7.47 -0.75
N ARG A 168 -4.62 7.46 0.08
CA ARG A 168 -5.88 6.78 -0.25
C ARG A 168 -6.53 7.33 -1.51
N ASN A 169 -6.60 8.64 -1.63
CA ASN A 169 -7.19 9.32 -2.78
C ASN A 169 -6.37 9.07 -4.04
N THR A 170 -5.04 9.19 -3.95
CA THR A 170 -4.11 8.90 -5.04
C THR A 170 -4.23 7.46 -5.53
N MET A 171 -4.20 6.47 -4.63
CA MET A 171 -4.39 5.05 -4.99
C MET A 171 -5.77 4.78 -5.60
N ALA A 172 -6.83 5.44 -5.11
CA ALA A 172 -8.16 5.32 -5.68
C ALA A 172 -8.22 5.89 -7.11
N GLN A 173 -7.66 7.08 -7.32
CA GLN A 173 -7.55 7.69 -8.65
C GLN A 173 -6.79 6.79 -9.61
N TRP A 174 -5.66 6.22 -9.18
CA TRP A 174 -4.88 5.29 -10.00
C TRP A 174 -5.66 4.03 -10.36
N ARG A 175 -6.38 3.42 -9.40
CA ARG A 175 -7.23 2.26 -9.69
C ARG A 175 -8.33 2.58 -10.70
N THR A 176 -8.92 3.78 -10.64
CA THR A 176 -9.91 4.25 -11.62
C THR A 176 -9.28 4.42 -13.00
N LEU A 177 -8.11 5.06 -13.08
CA LEU A 177 -7.37 5.21 -14.34
C LEU A 177 -7.02 3.85 -14.96
N LEU A 178 -6.50 2.91 -14.16
CA LEU A 178 -6.21 1.54 -14.57
C LEU A 178 -7.47 0.75 -15.00
N ALA A 179 -8.64 1.07 -14.45
CA ALA A 179 -9.91 0.52 -14.91
C ALA A 179 -10.29 1.08 -16.29
N CYS A 180 -10.20 2.40 -16.49
CA CYS A 180 -10.45 3.05 -17.78
C CYS A 180 -9.53 2.49 -18.89
N TYR A 181 -8.23 2.33 -18.60
CA TYR A 181 -7.30 1.72 -19.56
C TYR A 181 -7.71 0.30 -19.97
N ARG A 182 -8.19 -0.51 -19.01
CA ARG A 182 -8.69 -1.87 -19.32
C ARG A 182 -9.96 -1.85 -20.14
N THR A 183 -10.87 -0.89 -19.90
CA THR A 183 -12.08 -0.75 -20.73
C THR A 183 -11.73 -0.33 -22.14
N ASP A 184 -10.74 0.55 -22.32
CA ASP A 184 -10.29 0.97 -23.64
C ASP A 184 -9.64 -0.20 -24.40
N MET A 185 -8.75 -0.96 -23.74
CA MET A 185 -8.19 -2.21 -24.29
C MET A 185 -9.25 -3.25 -24.66
N ALA A 186 -10.39 -3.27 -23.97
CA ALA A 186 -11.53 -4.12 -24.34
C ALA A 186 -12.23 -3.59 -25.60
N LYS A 187 -12.49 -2.28 -25.68
CA LYS A 187 -13.06 -1.62 -26.86
C LYS A 187 -12.18 -1.78 -28.10
N THR A 188 -10.86 -1.72 -27.95
CA THR A 188 -9.93 -1.95 -29.08
C THR A 188 -10.07 -3.37 -29.61
N ARG A 189 -10.21 -4.37 -28.74
CA ARG A 189 -10.41 -5.77 -29.17
C ARG A 189 -11.75 -5.97 -29.87
N THR A 190 -12.82 -5.31 -29.42
CA THR A 190 -14.12 -5.38 -30.10
C THR A 190 -14.08 -4.69 -31.46
N ALA A 191 -13.42 -3.53 -31.55
CA ALA A 191 -13.21 -2.83 -32.82
C ALA A 191 -12.37 -3.68 -33.80
N LEU A 192 -11.28 -4.29 -33.32
CA LEU A 192 -10.46 -5.21 -34.10
C LEU A 192 -11.23 -6.47 -34.56
N ALA A 193 -12.09 -7.01 -33.70
CA ALA A 193 -12.93 -8.15 -34.09
C ALA A 193 -13.89 -7.77 -35.22
N LEU A 194 -14.43 -6.55 -35.18
CA LEU A 194 -15.35 -6.01 -36.17
C LEU A 194 -14.64 -5.68 -37.50
N THR A 195 -13.45 -5.07 -37.46
CA THR A 195 -12.62 -4.90 -38.67
C THR A 195 -12.20 -6.23 -39.27
N ARG A 196 -11.86 -7.21 -38.42
CA ARG A 196 -11.52 -8.56 -38.86
C ARG A 196 -12.66 -9.24 -39.59
N ALA A 197 -13.87 -9.18 -39.03
CA ALA A 197 -15.06 -9.74 -39.66
C ALA A 197 -15.37 -9.05 -41.00
N GLY A 198 -15.28 -7.72 -41.05
CA GLY A 198 -15.51 -6.95 -42.27
C GLY A 198 -14.54 -7.33 -43.40
N LEU A 199 -13.24 -7.29 -43.13
CA LEU A 199 -12.21 -7.67 -44.11
C LEU A 199 -12.32 -9.13 -44.54
N ALA A 200 -12.66 -10.05 -43.63
CA ALA A 200 -12.87 -11.45 -43.98
C ALA A 200 -14.06 -11.65 -44.94
N LEU A 201 -15.17 -10.93 -44.74
CA LEU A 201 -16.30 -10.98 -45.67
C LEU A 201 -15.93 -10.44 -47.05
N VAL A 202 -15.15 -9.35 -47.10
CA VAL A 202 -14.65 -8.80 -48.37
C VAL A 202 -13.74 -9.80 -49.07
N THR A 203 -12.79 -10.43 -48.37
CA THR A 203 -11.86 -11.40 -48.99
C THR A 203 -12.58 -12.66 -49.48
N ILE A 204 -13.54 -13.19 -48.71
CA ILE A 204 -14.34 -14.36 -49.13
C ILE A 204 -15.17 -14.03 -50.37
N THR A 205 -15.85 -12.88 -50.36
CA THR A 205 -16.68 -12.46 -51.50
C THR A 205 -15.83 -12.24 -52.75
N PHE A 206 -14.66 -11.63 -52.59
CA PHE A 206 -13.72 -11.42 -53.69
C PHE A 206 -13.18 -12.75 -54.26
N ALA A 207 -12.79 -13.68 -53.39
CA ALA A 207 -12.34 -15.01 -53.80
C ALA A 207 -13.45 -15.78 -54.53
N TYR A 208 -14.69 -15.68 -54.05
CA TYR A 208 -15.85 -16.30 -54.68
C TYR A 208 -16.11 -15.76 -56.09
N PHE A 209 -16.10 -14.42 -56.28
CA PHE A 209 -16.24 -13.80 -57.60
C PHE A 209 -15.19 -14.27 -58.60
N ARG A 210 -13.96 -14.54 -58.13
CA ARG A 210 -12.88 -14.98 -59.00
C ARG A 210 -12.98 -16.44 -59.41
N ILE A 211 -13.51 -17.30 -58.52
CA ILE A 211 -13.71 -18.73 -58.81
C ILE A 211 -14.94 -18.91 -59.73
N HIS A 212 -16.02 -18.18 -59.48
CA HIS A 212 -17.28 -18.29 -60.22
C HIS A 212 -17.58 -17.03 -61.03
N LYS A 213 -16.96 -16.93 -62.22
CA LYS A 213 -17.12 -15.77 -63.12
C LYS A 213 -18.55 -15.51 -63.62
N GLU A 214 -19.50 -16.45 -63.51
CA GLU A 214 -20.82 -16.36 -64.19
C GLU A 214 -22.07 -16.77 -63.37
N ALA A 215 -22.01 -17.13 -62.07
CA ALA A 215 -23.12 -17.89 -61.46
C ALA A 215 -23.62 -17.46 -60.07
N SER A 216 -23.75 -16.16 -59.78
CA SER A 216 -24.51 -15.73 -58.58
C SER A 216 -25.47 -14.58 -58.88
N PRO A 217 -26.62 -14.48 -58.18
CA PRO A 217 -27.45 -13.29 -58.24
C PRO A 217 -26.60 -12.10 -57.77
N ILE A 218 -26.27 -11.22 -58.71
CA ILE A 218 -25.37 -10.07 -58.55
C ILE A 218 -25.70 -9.26 -57.27
N GLY A 219 -26.97 -9.24 -56.85
CA GLY A 219 -27.45 -8.57 -55.64
C GLY A 219 -26.98 -9.16 -54.30
N LEU A 220 -26.83 -10.49 -54.17
CA LEU A 220 -26.49 -11.09 -52.87
C LEU A 220 -25.00 -10.88 -52.55
N SER A 221 -24.12 -11.17 -53.51
CA SER A 221 -22.67 -10.99 -53.38
C SER A 221 -22.27 -9.52 -53.21
N SER A 222 -22.93 -8.60 -53.92
CA SER A 222 -22.71 -7.16 -53.72
C SER A 222 -23.18 -6.68 -52.35
N SER A 223 -24.28 -7.23 -51.82
CA SER A 223 -24.77 -6.94 -50.47
C SER A 223 -23.80 -7.40 -49.38
N ILE A 224 -23.22 -8.61 -49.50
CA ILE A 224 -22.22 -9.11 -48.54
C ILE A 224 -20.94 -8.24 -48.59
N MET A 225 -20.51 -7.83 -49.78
CA MET A 225 -19.35 -6.95 -49.93
C MET A 225 -19.59 -5.56 -49.32
N LEU A 226 -20.79 -5.01 -49.49
CA LEU A 226 -21.19 -3.75 -48.87
C LEU A 226 -21.21 -3.88 -47.33
N ILE A 227 -21.81 -4.93 -46.79
CA ILE A 227 -21.84 -5.19 -45.34
C ILE A 227 -20.42 -5.35 -44.79
N GLY A 228 -19.57 -6.14 -45.46
CA GLY A 228 -18.17 -6.33 -45.08
C GLY A 228 -17.38 -5.00 -45.08
N SER A 229 -17.62 -4.15 -46.08
CA SER A 229 -16.99 -2.83 -46.18
C SER A 229 -17.48 -1.87 -45.10
N ILE A 230 -18.79 -1.85 -44.79
CA ILE A 230 -19.37 -1.05 -43.70
C ILE A 230 -18.77 -1.46 -42.35
N LEU A 231 -18.68 -2.77 -42.09
CA LEU A 231 -18.04 -3.27 -40.86
C LEU A 231 -16.57 -2.83 -40.79
N ALA A 232 -15.81 -2.97 -41.87
CA ALA A 232 -14.42 -2.51 -41.89
C ALA A 232 -14.30 -0.98 -41.65
N ILE A 233 -15.18 -0.18 -42.27
CA ILE A 233 -15.21 1.29 -42.15
C ILE A 233 -15.66 1.75 -40.77
N ILE A 234 -16.55 1.04 -40.07
CA ILE A 234 -16.96 1.39 -38.70
C ILE A 234 -15.87 0.97 -37.70
N GLY A 235 -15.27 -0.21 -37.90
CA GLY A 235 -14.26 -0.73 -36.98
C GLY A 235 -12.93 0.01 -37.05
N LEU A 236 -12.52 0.49 -38.24
CA LEU A 236 -11.19 1.07 -38.46
C LEU A 236 -10.99 2.43 -37.74
N PRO A 237 -11.93 3.39 -37.76
CA PRO A 237 -11.84 4.62 -36.99
C PRO A 237 -11.96 4.35 -35.50
N ALA A 238 -12.82 3.43 -35.06
CA ALA A 238 -12.88 3.07 -33.64
C ALA A 238 -11.54 2.47 -33.16
N TYR A 239 -10.90 1.66 -34.01
CA TYR A 239 -9.55 1.14 -33.77
C TYR A 239 -8.50 2.25 -33.74
N LEU A 240 -8.40 3.07 -34.81
CA LEU A 240 -7.40 4.13 -34.94
C LEU A 240 -7.61 5.23 -33.90
N GLN A 241 -8.84 5.63 -33.61
CA GLN A 241 -9.13 6.62 -32.59
C GLN A 241 -8.71 6.11 -31.22
N ILE A 242 -8.94 4.85 -30.86
CA ILE A 242 -8.44 4.32 -29.59
C ILE A 242 -6.91 4.11 -29.63
N HIS A 243 -6.35 3.83 -30.81
CA HIS A 243 -4.91 3.69 -31.02
C HIS A 243 -4.15 5.04 -30.93
N TRP A 244 -4.78 6.15 -31.33
CA TRP A 244 -4.16 7.47 -31.44
C TRP A 244 -4.62 8.42 -30.32
N SER A 245 -5.88 8.35 -29.89
CA SER A 245 -6.40 9.10 -28.75
C SER A 245 -6.12 8.34 -27.47
N ARG A 246 -5.31 8.95 -26.59
CA ARG A 246 -4.96 8.48 -25.23
C ARG A 246 -3.97 7.31 -25.12
N LEU A 247 -3.26 6.94 -26.18
CA LEU A 247 -2.05 6.10 -26.08
C LEU A 247 -0.77 6.95 -25.93
N LYS A 248 -0.76 7.81 -24.93
CA LYS A 248 0.25 7.55 -23.92
C LYS A 248 -0.40 6.50 -23.02
N PRO A 249 -0.13 5.18 -23.21
CA PRO A 249 -0.34 4.26 -22.08
C PRO A 249 0.31 4.90 -20.86
N PRO A 250 -0.01 4.52 -19.61
CA PRO A 250 0.97 4.82 -18.59
C PRO A 250 2.28 4.30 -19.17
N GLY A 251 3.24 5.19 -19.43
CA GLY A 251 4.55 4.76 -19.88
C GLY A 251 5.01 3.68 -18.91
N GLY A 252 6.04 2.90 -19.27
CA GLY A 252 6.76 2.15 -18.24
C GLY A 252 6.98 3.04 -17.01
N LEU A 253 7.27 4.33 -17.25
CA LEU A 253 7.28 5.47 -16.34
C LEU A 253 6.04 5.65 -15.45
N THR A 254 4.80 5.78 -15.95
CA THR A 254 3.66 6.09 -15.07
C THR A 254 3.21 4.87 -14.25
N LEU A 255 3.37 3.65 -14.77
CA LEU A 255 3.16 2.44 -13.97
C LEU A 255 4.28 2.27 -12.93
N MET A 256 5.50 2.67 -13.29
CA MET A 256 6.67 2.70 -12.41
C MET A 256 6.55 3.78 -11.33
N GLU A 257 6.06 4.97 -11.65
CA GLU A 257 5.74 6.07 -10.72
C GLU A 257 4.65 5.63 -9.76
N VAL A 258 3.59 5.00 -10.29
CA VAL A 258 2.52 4.40 -9.49
C VAL A 258 3.08 3.41 -8.47
N THR A 259 4.00 2.59 -8.94
CA THR A 259 4.63 1.56 -8.13
C THR A 259 5.66 2.14 -7.15
N SER A 260 6.46 3.13 -7.56
CA SER A 260 7.51 3.75 -6.77
C SER A 260 6.93 4.63 -5.67
N ALA A 261 5.84 5.34 -5.93
CA ALA A 261 5.20 6.15 -4.91
C ALA A 261 4.43 5.26 -3.91
N ALA A 262 3.83 4.14 -4.37
CA ALA A 262 3.30 3.13 -3.44
C ALA A 262 4.40 2.49 -2.57
N LEU A 263 5.59 2.25 -3.13
CA LEU A 263 6.78 1.80 -2.39
C LEU A 263 7.22 2.83 -1.34
N LEU A 264 7.38 4.09 -1.74
CA LEU A 264 7.77 5.18 -0.85
C LEU A 264 6.77 5.33 0.31
N PHE A 265 5.48 5.18 0.05
CA PHE A 265 4.45 5.15 1.09
C PHE A 265 4.66 3.97 2.05
N LEU A 266 4.85 2.75 1.53
CA LEU A 266 5.07 1.58 2.37
C LEU A 266 6.35 1.71 3.21
N GLU A 267 7.41 2.28 2.64
CA GLU A 267 8.68 2.52 3.32
C GLU A 267 8.55 3.53 4.47
N ASN A 268 7.90 4.67 4.21
CA ASN A 268 7.82 5.77 5.17
C ASN A 268 6.78 5.57 6.29
N PHE A 269 5.66 4.86 6.02
CA PHE A 269 4.54 4.79 6.98
C PHE A 269 4.42 3.44 7.70
N HIS A 270 5.16 2.41 7.25
CA HIS A 270 5.07 1.06 7.83
C HIS A 270 6.25 0.69 8.73
N PHE A 271 7.47 1.18 8.45
CA PHE A 271 8.69 0.82 9.20
C PHE A 271 9.14 1.90 10.17
N VAL A 272 8.21 2.51 10.92
CA VAL A 272 8.55 3.55 11.91
C VAL A 272 9.35 2.96 13.08
N ASP A 273 9.00 1.73 13.51
CA ASP A 273 9.52 1.14 14.75
C ASP A 273 10.43 -0.10 14.55
N GLY A 274 10.75 -0.46 13.30
CA GLY A 274 11.48 -1.69 12.96
C GLY A 274 12.74 -1.45 12.12
N PRO A 275 13.74 -2.35 12.16
CA PRO A 275 14.92 -2.25 11.30
C PRO A 275 14.46 -2.19 9.83
N GLN A 276 14.86 -1.13 9.13
CA GLN A 276 14.52 -0.91 7.73
C GLN A 276 14.69 -2.20 6.93
N LEU A 277 13.60 -2.65 6.28
CA LEU A 277 13.61 -3.91 5.54
C LEU A 277 14.71 -3.84 4.47
N LYS A 278 15.51 -4.90 4.36
CA LYS A 278 16.61 -5.03 3.39
C LYS A 278 16.21 -4.52 2.01
N THR A 279 17.02 -3.62 1.46
CA THR A 279 16.93 -3.15 0.07
C THR A 279 16.61 -4.31 -0.88
N SER A 280 15.42 -4.26 -1.49
CA SER A 280 14.93 -5.34 -2.33
C SER A 280 15.91 -5.61 -3.48
N THR A 281 16.38 -6.85 -3.59
CA THR A 281 17.31 -7.32 -4.64
C THR A 281 16.63 -7.59 -5.98
N ARG A 282 15.31 -7.39 -6.10
CA ARG A 282 14.56 -7.67 -7.32
C ARG A 282 14.87 -6.66 -8.45
N PRO A 283 14.99 -7.11 -9.71
CA PRO A 283 15.37 -6.25 -10.83
C PRO A 283 14.24 -5.32 -11.31
N THR A 284 12.98 -5.69 -11.10
CA THR A 284 11.82 -4.89 -11.55
C THR A 284 11.14 -4.19 -10.39
N MET A 285 10.75 -2.94 -10.59
CA MET A 285 10.09 -2.09 -9.58
C MET A 285 8.84 -2.75 -8.97
N LEU A 286 8.05 -3.45 -9.79
CA LEU A 286 6.86 -4.18 -9.34
C LEU A 286 7.22 -5.47 -8.58
N GLY A 287 8.32 -6.11 -8.95
CA GLY A 287 8.94 -7.16 -8.15
C GLY A 287 9.31 -6.64 -6.77
N ARG A 288 10.07 -5.53 -6.69
CA ARG A 288 10.51 -4.94 -5.41
C ARG A 288 9.34 -4.67 -4.48
N LEU A 289 8.31 -4.03 -5.01
CA LEU A 289 7.05 -3.75 -4.33
C LEU A 289 6.37 -5.01 -3.77
N SER A 290 6.44 -6.14 -4.47
CA SER A 290 5.89 -7.40 -3.98
C SER A 290 6.66 -7.98 -2.78
N ASP A 291 7.94 -7.68 -2.58
CA ASP A 291 8.67 -8.09 -1.37
C ASP A 291 8.12 -7.37 -0.13
N PHE A 292 7.77 -6.08 -0.28
CA PHE A 292 7.17 -5.28 0.80
C PHE A 292 5.73 -5.69 1.16
N LEU A 293 5.13 -6.59 0.38
CA LEU A 293 3.75 -7.06 0.57
C LEU A 293 3.62 -8.38 1.32
N ALA A 294 4.71 -9.15 1.40
CA ALA A 294 4.63 -10.58 1.73
C ALA A 294 4.43 -10.85 3.23
N GLU A 295 4.60 -9.84 4.06
CA GLU A 295 4.35 -9.90 5.49
C GLU A 295 3.20 -8.93 5.81
N PHE A 296 2.51 -9.14 6.94
CA PHE A 296 1.62 -8.16 7.60
C PHE A 296 0.10 -8.27 7.34
N CYS A 297 -0.56 -9.00 8.25
CA CYS A 297 -1.55 -8.40 9.14
C CYS A 297 -0.88 -8.30 10.52
N THR A 298 -0.43 -7.12 10.96
CA THR A 298 0.14 -6.95 12.33
C THR A 298 -0.96 -6.71 13.35
N ILE A 299 -2.04 -7.51 13.31
CA ILE A 299 -3.05 -7.50 14.38
C ILE A 299 -2.50 -8.35 15.53
N TYR A 300 -1.45 -7.85 16.20
CA TYR A 300 -0.98 -8.42 17.46
C TYR A 300 -0.88 -7.41 18.58
N TYR A 301 -1.22 -6.14 18.34
CA TYR A 301 -1.16 -5.11 19.36
C TYR A 301 -2.29 -4.09 19.20
N TYR A 302 -3.00 -3.81 20.30
CA TYR A 302 -3.85 -2.64 20.44
C TYR A 302 -2.96 -1.50 20.94
N PRO A 303 -2.48 -0.58 20.07
CA PRO A 303 -1.72 0.56 20.54
C PRO A 303 -2.68 1.50 21.27
N ALA A 304 -2.77 1.38 22.59
CA ALA A 304 -3.28 2.47 23.42
C ALA A 304 -2.38 3.70 23.16
N PRO A 305 -2.92 4.93 23.11
CA PRO A 305 -4.31 5.33 23.36
C PRO A 305 -5.22 5.14 22.13
N ALA A 306 -6.54 5.20 22.31
CA ALA A 306 -7.55 4.93 21.28
C ALA A 306 -7.37 5.70 19.95
N SER A 307 -6.70 6.86 19.99
CA SER A 307 -6.39 7.66 18.81
C SER A 307 -5.30 7.04 17.92
N ARG A 308 -4.31 6.35 18.49
CA ARG A 308 -3.28 5.59 17.78
C ARG A 308 -3.84 4.28 17.22
N GLU A 309 -4.78 3.62 17.91
CA GLU A 309 -5.50 2.45 17.35
C GLU A 309 -6.18 2.81 16.02
N ARG A 310 -6.87 3.96 15.98
CA ARG A 310 -7.51 4.44 14.75
C ARG A 310 -6.50 4.68 13.64
N THR A 311 -5.37 5.30 13.95
CA THR A 311 -4.30 5.56 12.97
C THR A 311 -3.69 4.25 12.46
N HIS A 312 -3.43 3.29 13.34
CA HIS A 312 -2.93 1.96 12.99
C HIS A 312 -3.88 1.20 12.06
N LEU A 313 -5.18 1.13 12.40
CA LEU A 313 -6.20 0.51 11.55
C LEU A 313 -6.32 1.20 10.18
N VAL A 314 -6.14 2.53 10.13
CA VAL A 314 -6.09 3.27 8.87
C VAL A 314 -4.86 2.91 8.04
N ARG A 315 -3.69 2.74 8.67
CA ARG A 315 -2.45 2.29 8.02
C ARG A 315 -2.65 0.89 7.41
N GLU A 316 -3.15 -0.07 8.18
CA GLU A 316 -3.48 -1.44 7.71
C GLU A 316 -4.39 -1.42 6.48
N ARG A 317 -5.46 -0.63 6.52
CA ARG A 317 -6.36 -0.46 5.38
C ARG A 317 -5.64 0.12 4.15
N ASN A 318 -4.71 1.05 4.35
CA ASN A 318 -3.94 1.67 3.27
C ASN A 318 -2.96 0.68 2.65
N VAL A 319 -2.34 -0.19 3.46
CA VAL A 319 -1.51 -1.30 2.98
C VAL A 319 -2.35 -2.20 2.07
N LEU A 320 -3.51 -2.68 2.54
CA LEU A 320 -4.43 -3.49 1.72
C LEU A 320 -4.91 -2.75 0.45
N ALA A 321 -5.04 -1.43 0.50
CA ALA A 321 -5.35 -0.61 -0.68
C ALA A 321 -4.17 -0.56 -1.67
N ALA A 322 -2.93 -0.47 -1.19
CA ALA A 322 -1.73 -0.58 -2.00
C ALA A 322 -1.68 -1.96 -2.67
N GLN A 323 -1.89 -3.05 -1.93
CA GLN A 323 -1.91 -4.40 -2.49
C GLN A 323 -2.92 -4.56 -3.63
N ARG A 324 -4.13 -4.02 -3.47
CA ARG A 324 -5.16 -4.03 -4.51
C ARG A 324 -4.75 -3.19 -5.74
N THR A 325 -4.07 -2.08 -5.55
CA THR A 325 -3.57 -1.22 -6.63
C THR A 325 -2.51 -1.95 -7.46
N ILE A 326 -1.65 -2.72 -6.81
CA ILE A 326 -0.59 -3.51 -7.44
C ILE A 326 -1.17 -4.66 -8.25
N ALA A 327 -2.11 -5.39 -7.67
CA ALA A 327 -2.85 -6.42 -8.39
C ALA A 327 -3.60 -5.81 -9.59
N ALA A 328 -4.12 -4.59 -9.48
CA ALA A 328 -4.71 -3.88 -10.60
C ALA A 328 -3.67 -3.55 -11.69
N CYS A 329 -2.47 -3.07 -11.33
CA CYS A 329 -1.36 -2.87 -12.27
C CYS A 329 -1.05 -4.15 -13.05
N ASN A 330 -0.83 -5.28 -12.35
CA ASN A 330 -0.60 -6.58 -12.98
C ASN A 330 -1.73 -6.96 -13.95
N ARG A 331 -2.99 -6.81 -13.54
CA ARG A 331 -4.15 -7.06 -14.41
C ARG A 331 -4.15 -6.19 -15.66
N THR A 332 -3.73 -4.92 -15.57
CA THR A 332 -3.63 -4.04 -16.75
C THR A 332 -2.54 -4.47 -17.72
N ILE A 333 -1.38 -4.92 -17.20
CA ILE A 333 -0.28 -5.40 -18.02
C ILE A 333 -0.68 -6.68 -18.76
N TYR A 334 -1.32 -7.63 -18.08
CA TYR A 334 -1.84 -8.84 -18.74
C TYR A 334 -2.97 -8.53 -19.74
N ALA A 335 -3.81 -7.53 -19.45
CA ALA A 335 -4.82 -7.06 -20.40
C ALA A 335 -4.16 -6.51 -21.68
N ARG A 336 -3.08 -5.72 -21.54
CA ARG A 336 -2.27 -5.22 -22.67
C ARG A 336 -1.60 -6.35 -23.44
N ALA A 337 -1.05 -7.35 -22.76
CA ALA A 337 -0.47 -8.52 -23.40
C ALA A 337 -1.51 -9.27 -24.24
N ARG A 338 -2.73 -9.41 -23.70
CA ARG A 338 -3.86 -10.06 -24.38
C ARG A 338 -4.30 -9.30 -25.62
N THR A 339 -4.35 -7.96 -25.58
CA THR A 339 -4.63 -7.17 -26.78
C THR A 339 -3.52 -7.34 -27.81
N GLY A 340 -2.25 -7.26 -27.40
CA GLY A 340 -1.09 -7.50 -28.26
C GLY A 340 -1.14 -8.86 -28.98
N LEU A 341 -1.37 -9.95 -28.24
CA LEU A 341 -1.53 -11.29 -28.81
C LEU A 341 -2.72 -11.42 -29.77
N SER A 342 -3.81 -10.68 -29.51
CA SER A 342 -4.94 -10.61 -30.43
C SER A 342 -4.53 -9.95 -31.74
N PHE A 343 -3.80 -8.84 -31.68
CA PHE A 343 -3.28 -8.13 -32.86
C PHE A 343 -2.32 -8.99 -33.67
N THR A 344 -1.37 -9.64 -33.01
CA THR A 344 -0.42 -10.52 -33.69
C THR A 344 -1.14 -11.65 -34.43
N ARG A 345 -2.14 -12.27 -33.80
CA ARG A 345 -2.95 -13.32 -34.43
C ARG A 345 -3.72 -12.80 -35.65
N THR A 346 -4.36 -11.64 -35.54
CA THR A 346 -5.09 -11.05 -36.66
C THR A 346 -4.18 -10.62 -37.80
N GLY A 347 -3.00 -10.06 -37.46
CA GLY A 347 -2.00 -9.65 -38.43
C GLY A 347 -1.46 -10.82 -39.25
N ILE A 348 -1.06 -11.91 -38.56
CA ILE A 348 -0.62 -13.15 -39.21
C ILE A 348 -1.73 -13.74 -40.09
N SER A 349 -2.99 -13.74 -39.63
CA SER A 349 -4.11 -14.25 -40.41
C SER A 349 -4.27 -13.49 -41.72
N PHE A 350 -4.28 -12.15 -41.70
CA PHE A 350 -4.39 -11.35 -42.91
C PHE A 350 -3.18 -11.48 -43.82
N MET A 351 -1.97 -11.48 -43.27
CA MET A 351 -0.76 -11.69 -44.04
C MET A 351 -0.79 -13.05 -44.76
N SER A 352 -1.20 -14.12 -44.08
CA SER A 352 -1.30 -15.47 -44.66
C SER A 352 -2.37 -15.57 -45.75
N ILE A 353 -3.54 -14.95 -45.55
CA ILE A 353 -4.61 -14.93 -46.56
C ILE A 353 -4.16 -14.17 -47.80
N GLY A 354 -3.48 -13.01 -47.64
CA GLY A 354 -2.99 -12.22 -48.77
C GLY A 354 -1.94 -12.97 -49.60
N ILE A 355 -0.98 -13.62 -48.93
CA ILE A 355 0.03 -14.45 -49.59
C ILE A 355 -0.64 -15.65 -50.30
N GLY A 356 -1.57 -16.33 -49.62
CA GLY A 356 -2.29 -17.47 -50.18
C GLY A 356 -3.11 -17.11 -51.42
N LEU A 357 -3.75 -15.94 -51.42
CA LEU A 357 -4.47 -15.42 -52.58
C LEU A 357 -3.52 -15.14 -53.74
N ILE A 358 -2.36 -14.51 -53.51
CA ILE A 358 -1.36 -14.28 -54.57
C ILE A 358 -0.90 -15.61 -55.20
N ILE A 359 -0.64 -16.62 -54.38
CA ILE A 359 -0.18 -17.93 -54.85
C ILE A 359 -1.27 -18.65 -55.66
N TYR A 360 -2.50 -18.70 -55.13
CA TYR A 360 -3.59 -19.46 -55.74
C TYR A 360 -4.03 -18.88 -57.08
N PHE A 361 -4.02 -17.56 -57.17
CA PHE A 361 -4.67 -16.86 -58.26
C PHE A 361 -3.68 -16.20 -59.24
N GLY A 362 -2.42 -16.00 -58.86
CA GLY A 362 -1.38 -15.38 -59.68
C GLY A 362 -1.42 -13.85 -59.70
N ILE A 363 -0.43 -13.25 -60.37
CA ILE A 363 -0.21 -11.80 -60.44
C ILE A 363 -1.15 -11.18 -61.48
N GLY A 364 -2.06 -10.31 -61.02
CA GLY A 364 -3.00 -9.55 -61.87
C GLY A 364 -3.33 -8.19 -61.26
N MET A 365 -4.34 -7.47 -61.78
CA MET A 365 -4.76 -6.14 -61.28
C MET A 365 -5.19 -6.15 -59.79
N ASP A 366 -5.57 -7.32 -59.28
CA ASP A 366 -5.99 -7.54 -57.88
C ASP A 366 -4.83 -7.52 -56.88
N ILE A 367 -3.58 -7.42 -57.36
CA ILE A 367 -2.39 -7.37 -56.51
C ILE A 367 -2.39 -6.17 -55.56
N ILE A 368 -3.06 -5.08 -55.92
CA ILE A 368 -3.22 -3.91 -55.05
C ILE A 368 -4.02 -4.30 -53.80
N PHE A 369 -5.09 -5.08 -53.96
CA PHE A 369 -5.90 -5.54 -52.84
C PHE A 369 -5.14 -6.54 -51.98
N TYR A 370 -4.47 -7.53 -52.57
CA TYR A 370 -3.67 -8.50 -51.81
C TYR A 370 -2.47 -7.85 -51.10
N GLY A 371 -1.82 -6.89 -51.77
CA GLY A 371 -0.70 -6.12 -51.24
C GLY A 371 -1.10 -5.28 -50.03
N THR A 372 -2.24 -4.57 -50.10
CA THR A 372 -2.75 -3.81 -48.95
C THR A 372 -3.11 -4.73 -47.78
N LEU A 373 -3.70 -5.90 -48.04
CA LEU A 373 -4.00 -6.88 -47.00
C LEU A 373 -2.73 -7.40 -46.30
N ILE A 374 -1.66 -7.67 -47.06
CA ILE A 374 -0.35 -8.09 -46.52
C ILE A 374 0.27 -6.98 -45.68
N ILE A 375 0.29 -5.74 -46.18
CA ILE A 375 0.87 -4.59 -45.47
C ILE A 375 0.11 -4.34 -44.15
N ILE A 376 -1.22 -4.33 -44.19
CA ILE A 376 -2.05 -4.18 -42.98
C ILE A 376 -1.79 -5.33 -42.00
N GLY A 377 -1.69 -6.57 -42.50
CA GLY A 377 -1.36 -7.74 -41.70
C GLY A 377 0.00 -7.62 -40.99
N LEU A 378 1.02 -7.17 -41.71
CA LEU A 378 2.36 -6.95 -41.18
C LEU A 378 2.38 -5.86 -40.10
N LEU A 379 1.72 -4.72 -40.35
CA LEU A 379 1.62 -3.62 -39.39
C LEU A 379 0.93 -4.06 -38.09
N LEU A 380 -0.17 -4.81 -38.19
CA LEU A 380 -0.88 -5.36 -37.03
C LEU A 380 -0.03 -6.39 -36.27
N ALA A 381 0.79 -7.18 -36.98
CA ALA A 381 1.68 -8.15 -36.35
C ALA A 381 2.78 -7.46 -35.53
N ILE A 382 3.43 -6.44 -36.12
CA ILE A 382 4.47 -5.64 -35.47
C ILE A 382 3.89 -4.91 -34.26
N ASP A 383 2.76 -4.22 -34.41
CA ASP A 383 2.12 -3.50 -33.30
C ASP A 383 1.71 -4.46 -32.17
N GLY A 384 1.15 -5.63 -32.51
CA GLY A 384 0.83 -6.66 -31.52
C GLY A 384 2.03 -7.14 -30.69
N ILE A 385 3.19 -7.29 -31.33
CA ILE A 385 4.44 -7.67 -30.65
C ILE A 385 4.92 -6.53 -29.73
N LEU A 386 4.89 -5.28 -30.20
CA LEU A 386 5.27 -4.11 -29.40
C LEU A 386 4.43 -3.98 -28.13
N TRP A 387 3.15 -4.33 -28.20
CA TRP A 387 2.25 -4.34 -27.04
C TRP A 387 2.51 -5.50 -26.07
N TYR A 388 3.02 -6.64 -26.57
CA TYR A 388 3.32 -7.83 -25.78
C TYR A 388 4.64 -7.74 -25.00
N ILE A 389 5.68 -7.12 -25.58
CA ILE A 389 7.04 -7.06 -25.00
C ILE A 389 7.07 -6.63 -23.51
N PRO A 390 6.36 -5.59 -23.07
CA PRO A 390 6.40 -5.16 -21.66
C PRO A 390 5.92 -6.25 -20.68
N ALA A 391 4.92 -7.03 -21.06
CA ALA A 391 4.40 -8.11 -20.22
C ALA A 391 5.35 -9.30 -20.17
N TYR A 392 5.99 -9.63 -21.29
CA TYR A 392 6.98 -10.70 -21.35
C TYR A 392 8.19 -10.41 -20.46
N ARG A 393 8.71 -9.16 -20.50
CA ARG A 393 9.81 -8.74 -19.63
C ARG A 393 9.48 -8.94 -18.15
N GLN A 394 8.23 -8.71 -17.74
CA GLN A 394 7.82 -8.93 -16.35
C GLN A 394 7.64 -10.41 -15.99
N GLN A 395 7.09 -11.23 -16.89
CA GLN A 395 6.86 -12.67 -16.64
C GLN A 395 8.17 -13.47 -16.57
N ALA A 396 9.15 -13.13 -17.42
CA ALA A 396 10.47 -13.76 -17.43
C ALA A 396 11.23 -13.61 -16.09
N ASP A 397 10.88 -12.60 -15.30
CA ASP A 397 11.44 -12.42 -13.97
C ASP A 397 10.69 -13.24 -12.92
N PHE A 398 9.35 -13.35 -12.99
CA PHE A 398 8.56 -14.24 -12.12
C PHE A 398 8.97 -15.72 -12.25
N SER A 399 9.33 -16.20 -13.45
CA SER A 399 9.79 -17.57 -13.63
C SER A 399 11.18 -17.82 -13.04
N LYS A 400 12.09 -16.84 -13.11
CA LYS A 400 13.39 -16.87 -12.41
C LYS A 400 13.23 -16.87 -10.88
N LEU A 401 12.16 -16.25 -10.38
CA LEU A 401 11.76 -16.21 -8.97
C LEU A 401 11.25 -17.58 -8.45
N GLY A 402 10.54 -18.36 -9.27
CA GLY A 402 9.99 -19.68 -8.89
C GLY A 402 11.03 -20.75 -8.52
N THR A 403 12.28 -20.59 -8.97
CA THR A 403 13.40 -21.46 -8.60
C THR A 403 13.97 -21.19 -7.20
N ARG A 404 13.72 -20.01 -6.60
CA ARG A 404 14.16 -19.68 -5.23
C ARG A 404 13.05 -19.80 -4.18
N PHE A 405 11.77 -19.78 -4.59
CA PHE A 405 10.60 -19.92 -3.71
C PHE A 405 9.98 -21.32 -3.72
N ARG A 406 10.70 -22.34 -4.23
CA ARG A 406 10.34 -23.73 -3.91
C ARG A 406 10.54 -23.88 -2.41
N LEU A 407 9.46 -23.69 -1.66
CA LEU A 407 9.35 -24.02 -0.24
C LEU A 407 10.14 -25.30 -0.04
N GLN A 408 11.23 -25.23 0.72
CA GLN A 408 11.73 -26.43 1.35
C GLN A 408 10.60 -26.87 2.27
N VAL A 409 9.69 -27.66 1.72
CA VAL A 409 8.81 -28.52 2.49
C VAL A 409 9.78 -29.40 3.25
N LYS A 410 10.06 -28.99 4.49
CA LYS A 410 10.80 -29.79 5.45
C LYS A 410 10.01 -31.09 5.54
N LYS A 411 10.47 -32.14 4.86
CA LYS A 411 10.00 -33.49 5.14
C LYS A 411 10.30 -33.70 6.62
N SER A 412 9.25 -33.70 7.43
CA SER A 412 9.34 -34.16 8.81
C SER A 412 9.79 -35.63 8.79
N PRO A 413 10.63 -36.05 9.76
CA PRO A 413 11.20 -37.39 9.81
C PRO A 413 10.15 -38.50 9.91
#